data_AF-A0A533X727-F1
#
_entry.id   AF-A0A533X727-F1
#
_cell.length_a   1.000
_cell.length_b   1.000
_cell.length_c   1.000
_cell.angle_alpha   90.00
_cell.angle_beta   90.00
_cell.angle_gamma   90.00
#
_symmetry.space_group_name_H-M   'P 1'
#
loop_
_entity.id
_entity.type
_entity.pdbx_description
1 polymer ?
#
loop_
_entity_poly.entity_id
_entity_poly.type
_entity_poly.pdbx_seq_one_letter_code
_entity_poly.pdbx_strand_id
1 'polypeptide(L)' 'MQGFYLPVTNPHYVVVNEDGSFEIKDVPTGKHKLVAWHPFAGKVEAEVDVPEGGTAQVKFEVKKK' A
#
# COMPACT_ATOMS: atom_id res chain seq x y z
N MET A 1 -3.61 25.80 -0.95
CA MET A 1 -2.75 24.62 -0.69
C MET A 1 -3.61 23.57 -0.01
N GLN A 2 -3.77 22.39 -0.60
CA GLN A 2 -4.36 21.23 0.09
C GLN A 2 -3.20 20.35 0.55
N GLY A 3 -3.04 20.20 1.87
CA GLY A 3 -2.14 19.23 2.45
C GLY A 3 -2.90 17.93 2.67
N PHE A 4 -2.34 16.82 2.21
CA PHE A 4 -2.89 15.51 2.48
C PHE A 4 -1.96 14.74 3.40
N TYR A 5 -2.54 14.18 4.47
CA TYR A 5 -1.78 13.46 5.49
C TYR A 5 -2.51 12.16 5.78
N LEU A 6 -1.77 11.05 5.75
CA LEU A 6 -2.23 9.76 6.23
C LEU A 6 -1.33 9.33 7.40
N PRO A 7 -1.83 9.36 8.65
CA PRO A 7 -1.07 8.82 9.76
C PRO A 7 -0.94 7.31 9.59
N VAL A 8 0.28 6.84 9.35
CA VAL A 8 0.63 5.43 9.29
C VAL A 8 1.12 5.02 10.68
N THR A 9 0.50 4.01 11.28
CA THR A 9 0.82 3.49 12.62
C THR A 9 1.85 2.36 12.60
N ASN A 10 2.44 2.07 11.44
CA ASN A 10 3.37 0.96 11.20
C ASN A 10 4.57 1.44 10.37
N PRO A 11 5.82 1.04 10.67
CA PRO A 11 6.99 1.34 9.83
C PRO A 11 6.92 0.83 8.39
N HIS A 12 6.06 -0.16 8.09
CA HIS A 12 5.94 -0.72 6.74
C HIS A 12 5.01 0.11 5.84
N TYR A 13 5.49 1.29 5.40
CA TYR A 13 4.83 2.09 4.37
C TYR A 13 5.81 2.54 3.30
N VAL A 14 5.27 2.80 2.12
CA VAL A 14 6.02 3.31 0.99
C VAL A 14 5.15 4.30 0.22
N VAL A 15 5.77 5.34 -0.32
CA VAL A 15 5.11 6.24 -1.27
C VAL A 15 5.23 5.61 -2.65
N VAL A 16 4.10 5.43 -3.32
CA VAL A 16 4.07 4.90 -4.68
C VAL A 16 4.81 5.87 -5.61
N ASN A 17 5.66 5.33 -6.48
CA ASN A 17 6.38 6.08 -7.49
C ASN A 17 5.42 6.64 -8.56
N GLU A 18 5.90 7.58 -9.38
CA GLU A 18 5.11 8.19 -10.47
C GLU A 18 4.64 7.16 -11.52
N ASP A 19 5.32 6.03 -11.64
CA ASP A 19 4.97 4.91 -12.52
C ASP A 19 3.91 3.97 -11.91
N GLY A 20 3.49 4.20 -10.67
CA GLY A 20 2.57 3.33 -9.94
C GLY A 20 3.25 2.14 -9.24
N SER A 21 4.58 2.02 -9.31
CA SER A 21 5.33 0.97 -8.62
C SER A 21 5.51 1.30 -7.14
N PHE A 22 5.47 0.27 -6.30
CA PHE A 22 5.75 0.38 -4.86
C PHE A 22 6.41 -0.90 -4.38
N GLU A 23 7.32 -0.76 -3.41
CA GLU A 23 8.04 -1.90 -2.83
C GLU A 23 8.11 -1.72 -1.31
N ILE A 24 7.62 -2.71 -0.57
CA ILE A 24 7.69 -2.73 0.89
C ILE A 24 8.61 -3.89 1.28
N LYS A 25 9.76 -3.56 1.86
CA LYS A 25 10.73 -4.54 2.37
C LYS A 25 10.44 -4.87 3.83
N ASP A 26 10.97 -6.01 4.27
CA ASP A 26 10.91 -6.48 5.65
C ASP A 26 9.49 -6.73 6.19
N VAL A 27 8.52 -7.02 5.31
CA VAL A 27 7.17 -7.39 5.74
C VAL A 27 7.20 -8.79 6.36
N PRO A 28 6.70 -8.97 7.59
CA PRO A 28 6.63 -10.29 8.21
C PRO A 28 5.80 -11.26 7.37
N THR A 29 6.08 -12.56 7.47
CA THR A 29 5.22 -13.60 6.87
C THR A 29 3.83 -13.59 7.53
N GLY A 30 2.79 -13.85 6.74
CA GLY A 30 1.39 -13.94 7.19
C GLY A 30 0.43 -13.04 6.44
N LYS A 31 -0.82 -12.99 6.93
CA LYS A 31 -1.89 -12.19 6.36
C LYS A 31 -1.78 -10.73 6.81
N HIS A 32 -1.61 -9.84 5.84
CA HIS A 32 -1.53 -8.41 6.06
C HIS A 32 -2.64 -7.67 5.31
N LYS A 33 -3.15 -6.62 5.93
CA LYS A 33 -4.07 -5.68 5.29
C LYS A 33 -3.28 -4.48 4.80
N LEU A 34 -3.20 -4.32 3.49
CA LEU A 34 -2.58 -3.17 2.85
C LEU A 34 -3.63 -2.12 2.54
N VAL A 35 -3.28 -0.85 2.74
CA VAL A 35 -4.15 0.29 2.47
C VAL A 35 -3.44 1.22 1.51
N ALA A 36 -3.87 1.23 0.25
CA ALA A 36 -3.44 2.19 -0.74
C ALA A 36 -4.30 3.46 -0.62
N TRP A 37 -3.68 4.61 -0.42
CA TRP A 37 -4.39 5.87 -0.28
C TRP A 37 -4.02 6.85 -1.40
N HIS A 38 -5.01 7.44 -2.05
CA HIS A 38 -4.82 8.43 -3.09
C HIS A 38 -5.70 9.66 -2.88
N PRO A 39 -5.17 10.89 -3.00
CA PRO A 39 -5.89 12.13 -2.67
C PRO A 39 -7.25 12.29 -3.36
N PHE A 40 -7.34 11.89 -4.63
CA PHE A 40 -8.53 12.05 -5.47
C PHE A 40 -9.42 10.81 -5.53
N ALA A 41 -8.90 9.64 -5.18
CA ALA A 41 -9.62 8.37 -5.35
C ALA A 41 -10.01 7.72 -4.02
N GLY A 42 -9.51 8.23 -2.89
CA GLY A 42 -9.81 7.71 -1.56
C GLY A 42 -8.85 6.60 -1.12
N LYS A 43 -9.32 5.77 -0.19
CA LYS A 43 -8.55 4.63 0.33
C LYS A 43 -9.04 3.35 -0.34
N VAL A 44 -8.12 2.50 -0.77
CA VAL A 44 -8.36 1.15 -1.28
C VAL A 44 -7.67 0.19 -0.32
N GLU A 45 -8.41 -0.78 0.18
CA GLU A 45 -7.91 -1.80 1.07
C GLU A 45 -7.76 -3.12 0.30
N ALA A 46 -6.66 -3.84 0.51
CA ALA A 46 -6.48 -5.18 0.00
C ALA A 46 -5.87 -6.07 1.07
N GLU A 47 -6.28 -7.32 1.08
CA GLU A 47 -5.63 -8.36 1.87
C GLU A 47 -4.55 -9.02 1.02
N VAL A 48 -3.37 -9.16 1.59
CA VAL A 48 -2.25 -9.84 0.97
C VAL A 48 -1.74 -10.92 1.94
N ASP A 49 -1.44 -12.10 1.41
CA ASP A 49 -0.78 -13.15 2.16
C ASP A 49 0.71 -13.14 1.76
N VAL A 50 1.57 -12.83 2.73
CA VAL A 50 3.01 -12.79 2.51
C VAL A 50 3.59 -14.16 2.88
N PRO A 51 4.06 -14.94 1.89
CA PRO A 51 4.67 -16.24 2.16
C PRO A 51 6.02 -16.08 2.85
N GLU A 52 6.41 -17.09 3.64
CA GLU A 52 7.66 -17.09 4.39
C GLU A 52 8.87 -17.02 3.44
N GLY A 53 9.62 -15.91 3.51
CA GLY A 53 10.77 -15.65 2.64
C GLY A 53 10.43 -15.35 1.18
N GLY A 54 9.16 -15.13 0.85
CA GLY A 54 8.71 -14.87 -0.52
C GLY A 54 8.20 -13.45 -0.75
N THR A 55 7.98 -13.12 -2.02
CA THR A 55 7.42 -11.83 -2.43
C THR A 55 5.92 -11.96 -2.62
N ALA A 56 5.14 -11.11 -1.95
CA ALA A 56 3.72 -11.00 -2.23
C ALA A 56 3.48 -9.92 -3.29
N GLN A 57 2.73 -10.27 -4.34
CA GLN A 57 2.32 -9.32 -5.37
C GLN A 57 0.85 -8.96 -5.16
N VAL A 58 0.58 -7.67 -5.00
CA VAL A 58 -0.78 -7.15 -4.94
C VAL A 58 -0.92 -6.04 -5.95
N LYS A 59 -2.04 -6.03 -6.66
CA LYS A 59 -2.37 -4.98 -7.63
C LYS A 59 -3.51 -4.15 -7.07
N PHE A 60 -3.26 -2.85 -6.90
CA PHE A 60 -4.30 -1.89 -6.54
C PHE A 60 -4.79 -1.18 -7.80
N GLU A 61 -6.09 -1.22 -8.05
CA GLU A 61 -6.72 -0.41 -9.09
C GLU A 61 -7.39 0.80 -8.45
N VAL A 62 -6.70 1.93 -8.51
CA VAL A 62 -7.19 3.21 -7.99
C VAL A 62 -7.92 3.94 -9.12
N LYS A 63 -9.26 3.84 -9.15
CA LYS A 63 -10.07 4.59 -10.11
C LYS A 63 -10.41 5.97 -9.54
N LYS A 64 -10.10 7.03 -10.30
CA LYS A 64 -10.53 8.40 -10.01
C LYS A 64 -12.06 8.45 -10.03
N LYS A 65 -12.67 9.03 -8.99
CA LYS A 65 -14.11 9.30 -8.94
C LYS A 65 -14.40 10.69 -9.51
#